data_AF-A0A430BZB9-F1
#
_entry.id   AF-A0A430BZB9-F1
#
_cell.length_a   1.000
_cell.length_b   1.000
_cell.length_c   1.000
_cell.angle_alpha   90.00
_cell.angle_beta   90.00
_cell.angle_gamma   90.00
#
_symmetry.space_group_name_H-M   'P 1'
#
loop_
_entity.id
_entity.type
_entity.pdbx_description
1 polymer ?
#
loop_
_entity_poly.entity_id
_entity_poly.type
_entity_poly.pdbx_seq_one_letter_code
_entity_poly.pdbx_strand_id
1 'polypeptide(L)'
;MALITAPGIYPHITNQQYHGAEPCDAPSISSTGLKKLVPHVGLQAKGHSPRHYWEGSPLNPKRKPTVQTDALRIGSAFHDRLLLPEEFADRHHVTPVGFDRRQSVKQAGDIAAAEAARADGLVILSDGEMTEIDGMVNAIRVHPAANAILSHGVAEMTLAWKDEETGVWLRCRPDWIAFGRPIGVNVKSTSDASHNGFQSDVTKFRYAQSAALEMDGLRILADHIKALFPKFVPPTHYLHPTVEKPGKDWAPGDYLPVALWELPQEDIEYGRALNRRAIRLFADCLSADRWPGYADEPQPCGISGWAKKQIEHAFEMENA
;
A
#
# COMPACT_ATOMS: atom_id res chain seq x y z
N MET A 1 18.28 17.26 -4.51
CA MET A 1 18.02 17.15 -5.96
C MET A 1 16.93 16.13 -6.16
N ALA A 2 16.05 16.32 -7.14
CA ALA A 2 15.02 15.33 -7.46
C ALA A 2 15.66 14.02 -7.93
N LEU A 3 15.09 12.89 -7.51
CA LEU A 3 15.57 11.55 -7.90
C LEU A 3 15.04 11.14 -9.28
N ILE A 4 13.87 11.67 -9.64
CA ILE A 4 13.15 11.36 -10.87
C ILE A 4 12.91 12.67 -11.64
N THR A 5 13.47 12.76 -12.83
CA THR A 5 13.34 13.94 -13.71
C THR A 5 12.74 13.61 -15.08
N ALA A 6 12.45 12.34 -15.35
CA ALA A 6 11.91 11.87 -16.62
C ALA A 6 10.90 10.71 -16.41
N PRO A 7 9.93 10.50 -17.30
CA PRO A 7 9.10 9.31 -17.23
C PRO A 7 9.95 8.05 -17.37
N GLY A 8 9.65 7.02 -16.60
CA GLY A 8 10.45 5.79 -16.65
C GLY A 8 10.23 4.85 -15.48
N ILE A 9 11.10 3.85 -15.46
CA ILE A 9 11.18 2.80 -14.44
C ILE A 9 12.53 2.93 -13.73
N TYR A 10 12.51 2.92 -12.40
CA TYR A 10 13.64 3.29 -11.57
C TYR A 10 13.92 2.20 -10.53
N PRO A 11 15.11 1.55 -10.59
CA PRO A 11 15.58 0.71 -9.50
C PRO A 11 16.09 1.56 -8.34
N HIS A 12 16.25 0.96 -7.16
CA HIS A 12 16.97 1.52 -6.01
C HIS A 12 16.39 2.82 -5.40
N ILE A 13 15.13 3.17 -5.68
CA ILE A 13 14.43 4.19 -4.89
C ILE A 13 14.01 3.55 -3.57
N THR A 14 14.64 3.93 -2.46
CA THR A 14 14.31 3.38 -1.13
C THR A 14 12.88 3.69 -0.71
N ASN A 15 12.32 2.92 0.24
CA ASN A 15 11.00 3.22 0.84
C ASN A 15 10.94 4.62 1.46
N GLN A 16 12.03 5.05 2.11
CA GLN A 16 12.13 6.39 2.69
C GLN A 16 12.10 7.48 1.60
N GLN A 17 12.82 7.31 0.50
CA GLN A 17 12.79 8.27 -0.61
C GLN A 17 11.42 8.34 -1.28
N TYR A 18 10.73 7.21 -1.41
CA TYR A 18 9.40 7.16 -2.04
C TYR A 18 8.28 7.72 -1.17
N HIS A 19 8.29 7.49 0.14
CA HIS A 19 7.20 7.94 1.04
C HIS A 19 7.53 9.21 1.86
N GLY A 20 8.81 9.45 2.11
CA GLY A 20 9.30 10.50 3.00
C GLY A 20 9.44 11.87 2.32
N ALA A 21 9.78 11.89 1.03
CA ALA A 21 10.06 13.11 0.27
C ALA A 21 9.23 13.19 -1.02
N GLU A 22 9.40 14.30 -1.74
CA GLU A 22 8.97 14.43 -3.14
C GLU A 22 10.08 13.84 -4.03
N PRO A 23 9.89 12.65 -4.63
CA PRO A 23 10.93 12.02 -5.43
C PRO A 23 11.08 12.65 -6.82
N CYS A 24 10.03 13.30 -7.35
CA CYS A 24 10.03 13.87 -8.69
C CYS A 24 10.48 15.34 -8.70
N ASP A 25 10.82 15.85 -9.89
CA ASP A 25 11.19 17.27 -10.10
C ASP A 25 10.02 18.26 -10.03
N ALA A 26 8.80 17.74 -9.85
CA ALA A 26 7.58 18.47 -9.60
C ALA A 26 6.66 17.63 -8.70
N PRO A 27 5.60 18.24 -8.11
CA PRO A 27 4.66 17.53 -7.25
C PRO A 27 4.16 16.20 -7.85
N SER A 28 4.30 15.12 -7.08
CA SER A 28 3.89 13.78 -7.47
C SER A 28 2.87 13.15 -6.53
N ILE A 29 2.09 12.20 -7.04
CA ILE A 29 1.08 11.50 -6.27
C ILE A 29 1.05 10.00 -6.58
N SER A 30 0.91 9.20 -5.53
CA SER A 30 0.74 7.74 -5.60
C SER A 30 -0.69 7.33 -5.32
N SER A 31 -1.00 6.03 -5.51
CA SER A 31 -2.35 5.49 -5.26
C SER A 31 -2.85 5.76 -3.83
N THR A 32 -1.98 5.72 -2.82
CA THR A 32 -2.33 6.10 -1.43
C THR A 32 -2.76 7.57 -1.34
N GLY A 33 -2.09 8.46 -2.07
CA GLY A 33 -2.46 9.88 -2.14
C GLY A 33 -3.80 10.08 -2.84
N LEU A 34 -3.98 9.47 -4.01
CA LEU A 34 -5.24 9.54 -4.78
C LEU A 34 -6.44 9.04 -3.96
N LYS A 35 -6.26 7.91 -3.25
CA LYS A 35 -7.26 7.36 -2.31
C LYS A 35 -7.67 8.36 -1.23
N LYS A 36 -6.78 9.23 -0.74
CA LYS A 36 -7.10 10.23 0.28
C LYS A 36 -7.90 11.42 -0.27
N LEU A 37 -7.72 11.76 -1.55
CA LEU A 37 -8.35 12.93 -2.16
C LEU A 37 -9.84 12.72 -2.45
N VAL A 38 -10.19 11.56 -3.02
CA VAL A 38 -11.56 11.28 -3.43
C VAL A 38 -12.17 10.26 -2.47
N PRO A 39 -13.29 10.56 -1.79
CA PRO A 39 -14.00 9.58 -0.97
C PRO A 39 -14.65 8.50 -1.85
N HIS A 40 -15.13 7.41 -1.24
CA HIS A 40 -15.98 6.45 -1.99
C HIS A 40 -17.16 7.19 -2.62
N VAL A 41 -17.56 6.73 -3.80
CA VAL A 41 -18.81 7.11 -4.45
C VAL A 41 -19.93 7.02 -3.41
N GLY A 42 -20.45 8.17 -2.97
CA GLY A 42 -21.63 8.26 -2.10
C GLY A 42 -21.40 8.43 -0.59
N LEU A 43 -20.19 8.38 -0.03
CA LEU A 43 -19.99 8.57 1.42
C LEU A 43 -18.75 9.40 1.73
N GLN A 44 -18.93 10.50 2.48
CA GLN A 44 -17.82 11.11 3.21
C GLN A 44 -17.22 10.04 4.13
N ALA A 45 -16.04 9.56 3.77
CA ALA A 45 -15.29 8.60 4.56
C ALA A 45 -14.36 9.36 5.50
N LYS A 46 -14.29 8.91 6.77
CA LYS A 46 -13.36 9.44 7.76
C LYS A 46 -11.94 9.48 7.18
N GLY A 47 -11.30 10.64 7.21
CA GLY A 47 -9.91 10.78 6.76
C GLY A 47 -9.71 11.00 5.25
N HIS A 48 -10.77 11.31 4.50
CA HIS A 48 -10.68 11.54 3.05
C HIS A 48 -11.14 12.96 2.68
N SER A 49 -10.17 13.80 2.30
CA SER A 49 -10.35 15.10 1.64
C SER A 49 -8.99 15.61 1.14
N PRO A 50 -8.96 16.65 0.28
CA PRO A 50 -7.71 17.34 -0.05
C PRO A 50 -6.89 17.77 1.17
N ARG A 51 -7.56 18.26 2.22
CA ARG A 51 -6.87 18.62 3.46
C ARG A 51 -6.22 17.41 4.15
N HIS A 52 -6.89 16.27 4.22
CA HIS A 52 -6.31 15.05 4.81
C HIS A 52 -5.10 14.53 4.04
N TYR A 53 -5.11 14.67 2.71
CA TYR A 53 -3.91 14.43 1.91
C TYR A 53 -2.79 15.43 2.27
N TRP A 54 -3.10 16.73 2.27
CA TRP A 54 -2.13 17.81 2.52
C TRP A 54 -1.42 17.69 3.87
N GLU A 55 -2.14 17.39 4.95
CA GLU A 55 -1.55 17.22 6.29
C GLU A 55 -0.43 16.17 6.33
N GLY A 56 -0.53 15.12 5.52
CA GLY A 56 0.47 14.06 5.41
C GLY A 56 1.36 14.15 4.16
N SER A 57 1.20 15.18 3.32
CA SER A 57 1.90 15.29 2.05
C SER A 57 3.33 15.78 2.24
N PRO A 58 4.33 15.25 1.49
CA PRO A 58 5.69 15.79 1.48
C PRO A 58 5.76 17.25 1.00
N LEU A 59 4.72 17.76 0.34
CA LEU A 59 4.61 19.14 -0.10
C LEU A 59 4.30 20.11 1.04
N ASN A 60 3.79 19.62 2.18
CA ASN A 60 3.46 20.45 3.32
C ASN A 60 4.71 20.68 4.19
N PRO A 61 5.24 21.92 4.30
CA PRO A 61 6.43 22.21 5.11
C PRO A 61 6.20 21.99 6.61
N LYS A 62 4.94 21.87 7.05
CA LYS A 62 4.54 21.58 8.43
C LYS A 62 4.09 20.13 8.61
N ARG A 63 4.39 19.24 7.66
CA ARG A 63 4.06 17.81 7.73
C ARG A 63 4.60 17.23 9.05
N LYS A 64 3.72 16.60 9.82
CA LYS A 64 4.13 15.85 11.01
C LYS A 64 4.73 14.50 10.59
N PRO A 65 5.76 14.00 11.30
CA PRO A 65 6.23 12.63 11.10
C PRO A 65 5.08 11.64 11.18
N THR A 66 4.96 10.78 10.19
CA THR A 66 3.95 9.74 10.19
C THR A 66 4.45 8.58 11.02
N VAL A 67 3.74 8.22 12.08
CA VAL A 67 4.04 7.01 12.86
C VAL A 67 3.42 5.83 12.10
N GLN A 68 4.25 4.89 11.68
CA GLN A 68 3.78 3.64 11.08
C GLN A 68 3.13 2.79 12.16
N THR A 69 1.95 2.23 11.88
CA THR A 69 1.31 1.26 12.78
C THR A 69 2.06 -0.07 12.73
N ASP A 70 2.00 -0.88 13.78
CA ASP A 70 2.65 -2.20 13.77
C ASP A 70 2.17 -3.07 12.61
N ALA A 71 0.88 -3.04 12.30
CA ALA A 71 0.33 -3.77 11.16
C ALA A 71 0.94 -3.35 9.81
N LEU A 72 1.21 -2.05 9.62
CA LEU A 72 1.88 -1.56 8.41
C LEU A 72 3.37 -1.87 8.43
N ARG A 73 4.03 -1.80 9.60
CA ARG A 73 5.45 -2.13 9.76
C ARG A 73 5.72 -3.60 9.43
N ILE A 74 4.94 -4.52 10.01
CA ILE A 74 5.05 -5.96 9.76
C ILE A 74 4.69 -6.27 8.31
N GLY A 75 3.64 -5.64 7.76
CA GLY A 75 3.28 -5.79 6.34
C GLY A 75 4.42 -5.38 5.41
N SER A 76 5.07 -4.23 5.64
CA SER A 76 6.22 -3.79 4.85
C SER A 76 7.42 -4.75 4.99
N ALA A 77 7.73 -5.20 6.21
CA ALA A 77 8.80 -6.17 6.42
C ALA A 77 8.53 -7.51 5.74
N PHE A 78 7.26 -7.97 5.72
CA PHE A 78 6.86 -9.15 4.96
C PHE A 78 7.12 -8.99 3.45
N HIS A 79 6.76 -7.84 2.86
CA HIS A 79 7.04 -7.56 1.45
C HIS A 79 8.55 -7.55 1.18
N ASP A 80 9.34 -6.82 1.97
CA ASP A 80 10.80 -6.75 1.81
C ASP A 80 11.42 -8.15 1.96
N ARG A 81 10.98 -8.95 2.94
CA ARG A 81 11.49 -10.31 3.14
C ARG A 81 11.13 -11.25 1.99
N LEU A 82 9.92 -11.12 1.45
CA LEU A 82 9.45 -11.95 0.34
C LEU A 82 10.14 -11.59 -0.98
N LEU A 83 10.22 -10.29 -1.29
CA LEU A 83 10.50 -9.77 -2.63
C LEU A 83 11.93 -9.26 -2.79
N LEU A 84 12.55 -8.81 -1.70
CA LEU A 84 13.91 -8.26 -1.67
C LEU A 84 14.77 -8.97 -0.60
N PRO A 85 14.85 -10.32 -0.60
CA PRO A 85 15.50 -11.07 0.48
C PRO A 85 16.99 -10.71 0.66
N GLU A 86 17.67 -10.33 -0.42
CA GLU A 86 19.09 -9.92 -0.38
C GLU A 86 19.29 -8.53 0.25
N GLU A 87 18.28 -7.65 0.17
CA GLU A 87 18.34 -6.29 0.74
C GLU A 87 17.72 -6.23 2.15
N PHE A 88 17.18 -7.34 2.66
CA PHE A 88 16.42 -7.34 3.91
C PHE A 88 17.25 -6.88 5.12
N ALA A 89 18.48 -7.38 5.22
CA ALA A 89 19.41 -7.06 6.31
C ALA A 89 19.88 -5.59 6.30
N ASP A 90 19.87 -4.93 5.14
CA ASP A 90 20.22 -3.52 5.01
C ASP A 90 19.09 -2.59 5.48
N ARG A 91 17.87 -3.13 5.61
CA ARG A 91 16.64 -2.38 5.91
C ARG A 91 16.05 -2.73 7.28
N HIS A 92 16.44 -3.85 7.86
CA HIS A 92 15.83 -4.39 9.07
C HIS A 92 16.88 -4.85 10.07
N HIS A 93 16.55 -4.67 11.35
CA HIS A 93 17.31 -5.23 12.45
C HIS A 93 16.40 -6.11 13.31
N VAL A 94 16.76 -7.38 13.45
CA VAL A 94 16.03 -8.35 14.26
C VAL A 94 16.66 -8.40 15.65
N THR A 95 15.87 -8.11 16.68
CA THR A 95 16.34 -8.21 18.07
C THR A 95 16.46 -9.68 18.50
N PRO A 96 17.39 -10.03 19.41
CA PRO A 96 17.56 -11.42 19.85
C PRO A 96 16.32 -11.98 20.57
N VAL A 97 16.26 -13.32 20.67
CA VAL A 97 15.23 -14.06 21.41
C VAL A 97 15.13 -13.53 22.85
N GLY A 98 13.91 -13.22 23.29
CA GLY A 98 13.65 -12.74 24.65
C GLY A 98 14.09 -11.29 24.90
N PHE A 99 14.33 -10.50 23.85
CA PHE A 99 14.60 -9.06 23.96
C PHE A 99 13.45 -8.32 24.67
N ASP A 100 13.78 -7.63 25.76
CA ASP A 100 12.89 -6.78 26.52
C ASP A 100 13.64 -5.50 26.93
N ARG A 101 13.19 -4.36 26.39
CA ARG A 101 13.78 -3.04 26.68
C ARG A 101 13.77 -2.69 28.17
N ARG A 102 12.92 -3.32 28.97
CA ARG A 102 12.85 -3.11 30.43
C ARG A 102 14.00 -3.81 31.16
N GLN A 103 14.65 -4.80 30.55
CA GLN A 103 15.82 -5.49 31.09
C GLN A 103 17.11 -4.73 30.80
N SER A 104 17.11 -3.42 31.07
CA SER A 104 18.14 -2.46 30.66
C SER A 104 19.55 -2.75 31.17
N VAL A 105 19.70 -3.53 32.24
CA VAL A 105 21.01 -3.96 32.76
C VAL A 105 21.52 -5.22 32.06
N LYS A 106 20.65 -6.19 31.80
CA LYS A 106 21.03 -7.50 31.22
C LYS A 106 21.20 -7.46 29.70
N GLN A 107 20.43 -6.60 29.03
CA GLN A 107 20.39 -6.48 27.58
C GLN A 107 20.85 -5.09 27.10
N ALA A 108 21.73 -4.43 27.87
CA ALA A 108 22.24 -3.09 27.54
C ALA A 108 22.85 -3.03 26.13
N GLY A 109 23.62 -4.07 25.76
CA GLY A 109 24.22 -4.18 24.42
C GLY A 109 23.19 -4.30 23.31
N ASP A 110 22.20 -5.19 23.47
CA ASP A 110 21.13 -5.39 22.48
C ASP A 110 20.26 -4.14 22.33
N ILE A 111 19.97 -3.45 23.43
CA ILE A 111 19.25 -2.17 23.42
C ILE A 111 20.05 -1.12 22.66
N ALA A 112 21.35 -1.00 22.92
CA ALA A 112 22.22 -0.07 22.22
C ALA A 112 22.30 -0.38 20.72
N ALA A 113 22.38 -1.66 20.34
CA ALA A 113 22.37 -2.10 18.95
C ALA A 113 21.05 -1.76 18.24
N ALA A 114 19.91 -2.02 18.88
CA ALA A 114 18.59 -1.69 18.33
C ALA A 114 18.39 -0.17 18.19
N GLU A 115 18.89 0.63 19.12
CA GLU A 115 18.86 2.10 19.01
C GLU A 115 19.77 2.63 17.91
N ALA A 116 20.97 2.07 17.76
CA ALA A 116 21.88 2.42 16.67
C ALA A 116 21.24 2.09 15.31
N ALA A 117 20.72 0.87 15.15
CA ALA A 117 20.01 0.47 13.93
C ALA A 117 18.82 1.39 13.61
N ARG A 118 18.03 1.78 14.62
CA ARG A 118 16.94 2.73 14.44
C ARG A 118 17.45 4.11 14.01
N ALA A 119 18.57 4.58 14.58
CA ALA A 119 19.19 5.84 14.21
C ALA A 119 19.71 5.81 12.76
N ASP A 120 20.16 4.64 12.29
CA ASP A 120 20.54 4.37 10.91
C ASP A 120 19.33 4.18 9.97
N GLY A 121 18.10 4.25 10.50
CA GLY A 121 16.86 4.19 9.73
C GLY A 121 16.33 2.77 9.48
N LEU A 122 16.92 1.74 10.10
CA LEU A 122 16.45 0.37 9.98
C LEU A 122 15.15 0.16 10.75
N VAL A 123 14.29 -0.70 10.20
CA VAL A 123 13.07 -1.16 10.86
C VAL A 123 13.43 -2.22 11.88
N ILE A 124 13.07 -1.99 13.15
CA ILE A 124 13.29 -2.96 14.21
C ILE A 124 12.16 -3.98 14.20
N LEU A 125 12.54 -5.26 14.20
CA LEU A 125 11.65 -6.42 14.31
C LEU A 125 12.04 -7.24 15.54
N SER A 126 11.05 -7.76 16.26
CA SER A 126 11.33 -8.78 17.26
C SER A 126 11.61 -10.14 16.62
N ASP A 127 12.28 -11.04 17.34
CA ASP A 127 12.47 -12.43 16.93
C ASP A 127 11.13 -13.14 16.62
N GLY A 128 10.10 -12.89 17.43
CA GLY A 128 8.75 -13.42 17.19
C GLY A 128 8.11 -12.87 15.92
N GLU A 129 8.22 -11.56 15.67
CA GLU A 129 7.73 -10.97 14.42
C GLU A 129 8.47 -11.50 13.20
N MET A 130 9.78 -11.71 13.30
CA MET A 130 10.58 -12.31 12.22
C MET A 130 10.13 -13.74 11.94
N THR A 131 9.85 -14.50 13.00
CA THR A 131 9.32 -15.87 12.90
C THR A 131 7.97 -15.91 12.18
N GLU A 132 7.06 -14.99 12.51
CA GLU A 132 5.77 -14.86 11.83
C GLU A 132 5.93 -14.46 10.35
N ILE A 133 6.84 -13.53 10.06
CA ILE A 133 7.15 -13.08 8.69
C ILE A 133 7.72 -14.24 7.86
N ASP A 134 8.71 -14.98 8.38
CA ASP A 134 9.29 -16.12 7.68
C ASP A 134 8.24 -17.23 7.46
N GLY A 135 7.29 -17.40 8.39
CA GLY A 135 6.12 -18.28 8.21
C GLY A 135 5.28 -17.88 6.99
N MET A 136 4.90 -16.61 6.88
CA MET A 136 4.14 -16.09 5.74
C MET A 136 4.92 -16.21 4.42
N VAL A 137 6.23 -15.91 4.43
CA VAL A 137 7.09 -16.05 3.24
C VAL A 137 7.17 -17.50 2.80
N ASN A 138 7.40 -18.42 3.73
CA ASN A 138 7.41 -19.85 3.44
C ASN A 138 6.08 -20.30 2.83
N ALA A 139 4.94 -19.89 3.40
CA ALA A 139 3.62 -20.23 2.88
C ALA A 139 3.42 -19.79 1.41
N ILE A 140 3.84 -18.56 1.05
CA ILE A 140 3.82 -18.09 -0.35
C ILE A 140 4.75 -18.91 -1.24
N ARG A 141 5.97 -19.22 -0.77
CA ARG A 141 6.99 -19.92 -1.57
C ARG A 141 6.66 -21.40 -1.82
N VAL A 142 5.98 -22.07 -0.88
CA VAL A 142 5.54 -23.46 -1.07
C VAL A 142 4.23 -23.56 -1.85
N HIS A 143 3.40 -22.51 -1.87
CA HIS A 143 2.17 -22.52 -2.63
C HIS A 143 2.47 -22.49 -4.15
N PRO A 144 2.09 -23.53 -4.94
CA PRO A 144 2.56 -23.68 -6.32
C PRO A 144 2.26 -22.48 -7.23
N ALA A 145 1.02 -21.98 -7.22
CA ALA A 145 0.63 -20.88 -8.09
C ALA A 145 1.24 -19.53 -7.68
N ALA A 146 1.22 -19.18 -6.38
CA ALA A 146 1.83 -17.95 -5.87
C ALA A 146 3.33 -17.91 -6.15
N ASN A 147 4.06 -19.01 -5.89
CA ASN A 147 5.48 -19.09 -6.19
C ASN A 147 5.77 -18.97 -7.69
N ALA A 148 4.95 -19.61 -8.55
CA ALA A 148 5.11 -19.53 -10.00
C ALA A 148 4.87 -18.12 -10.58
N ILE A 149 4.02 -17.31 -9.94
CA ILE A 149 3.80 -15.90 -10.32
C ILE A 149 5.02 -15.04 -9.95
N LEU A 150 5.64 -15.32 -8.81
CA LEU A 150 6.77 -14.56 -8.25
C LEU A 150 8.15 -15.15 -8.61
N SER A 151 8.25 -16.00 -9.64
CA SER A 151 9.51 -16.68 -10.01
C SER A 151 10.26 -16.01 -11.17
N HIS A 152 9.55 -15.30 -12.06
CA HIS A 152 10.12 -14.68 -13.25
C HIS A 152 9.63 -13.25 -13.40
N GLY A 153 10.41 -12.31 -12.90
CA GLY A 153 10.06 -10.89 -12.85
C GLY A 153 11.09 -10.08 -12.08
N VAL A 154 10.75 -8.84 -11.79
CA VAL A 154 11.53 -7.93 -10.96
C VAL A 154 10.64 -7.29 -9.91
N ALA A 155 11.14 -7.20 -8.69
CA ALA A 155 10.42 -6.67 -7.55
C ALA A 155 10.56 -5.15 -7.41
N GLU A 156 9.55 -4.51 -6.80
CA GLU A 156 9.65 -3.20 -6.13
C GLU A 156 10.22 -2.04 -6.96
N MET A 157 10.06 -2.10 -8.29
CA MET A 157 10.52 -1.05 -9.20
C MET A 157 9.58 0.15 -9.14
N THR A 158 10.13 1.36 -8.99
CA THR A 158 9.32 2.58 -9.04
C THR A 158 9.04 2.98 -10.47
N LEU A 159 7.76 3.12 -10.80
CA LEU A 159 7.30 3.72 -12.04
C LEU A 159 6.90 5.17 -11.77
N ALA A 160 7.31 6.08 -12.65
CA ALA A 160 6.88 7.46 -12.61
C ALA A 160 6.64 8.00 -14.02
N TRP A 161 5.56 8.74 -14.21
CA TRP A 161 5.21 9.35 -15.49
C TRP A 161 4.39 10.62 -15.26
N LYS A 162 4.25 11.46 -16.28
CA LYS A 162 3.36 12.61 -16.24
C LYS A 162 2.00 12.22 -16.79
N ASP A 163 0.95 12.62 -16.08
CA ASP A 163 -0.41 12.56 -16.58
C ASP A 163 -0.56 13.51 -17.79
N GLU A 164 -1.03 12.99 -18.91
CA GLU A 164 -1.14 13.77 -20.16
C GLU A 164 -2.11 14.97 -20.03
N GLU A 165 -3.17 14.82 -19.23
CA GLU A 165 -4.19 15.86 -19.08
C GLU A 165 -3.74 17.00 -18.16
N THR A 166 -3.14 16.67 -17.02
CA THR A 166 -2.84 17.64 -15.95
C THR A 166 -1.36 18.00 -15.82
N GLY A 167 -0.47 17.23 -16.44
CA GLY A 167 0.99 17.36 -16.29
C GLY A 167 1.54 16.91 -14.93
N VAL A 168 0.68 16.49 -14.00
CA VAL A 168 1.06 16.00 -12.67
C VAL A 168 1.90 14.73 -12.78
N TRP A 169 2.91 14.60 -11.93
CA TRP A 169 3.62 13.33 -11.78
C TRP A 169 2.76 12.29 -11.06
N LEU A 170 2.55 11.15 -11.73
CA LEU A 170 2.00 9.95 -11.14
C LEU A 170 3.14 8.99 -10.85
N ARG A 171 3.00 8.25 -9.75
CA ARG A 171 3.95 7.21 -9.39
C ARG A 171 3.30 6.01 -8.74
N CYS A 172 3.85 4.84 -9.01
CA CYS A 172 3.49 3.61 -8.33
C CYS A 172 4.72 2.72 -8.16
N ARG A 173 4.58 1.70 -7.32
CA ARG A 173 5.58 0.67 -7.10
C ARG A 173 4.85 -0.65 -6.99
N PRO A 174 4.64 -1.35 -8.12
CA PRO A 174 4.14 -2.71 -8.10
C PRO A 174 5.13 -3.59 -7.35
N ASP A 175 4.59 -4.49 -6.54
CA ASP A 175 5.40 -5.44 -5.78
C ASP A 175 6.21 -6.32 -6.72
N TRP A 176 5.63 -6.68 -7.88
CA TRP A 176 6.26 -7.55 -8.86
C TRP A 176 5.85 -7.24 -10.30
N ILE A 177 6.84 -7.05 -11.17
CA ILE A 177 6.67 -6.90 -12.61
C ILE A 177 7.00 -8.25 -13.26
N ALA A 178 5.97 -8.98 -13.68
CA ALA A 178 6.12 -10.31 -14.25
C ALA A 178 6.70 -10.27 -15.68
N PHE A 179 7.52 -11.27 -16.01
CA PHE A 179 8.07 -11.47 -17.36
C PHE A 179 7.36 -12.61 -18.08
N GLY A 180 7.04 -12.40 -19.36
CA GLY A 180 6.39 -13.39 -20.22
C GLY A 180 4.92 -13.67 -19.88
N ARG A 181 4.31 -12.90 -18.97
CA ARG A 181 2.92 -13.06 -18.53
C ARG A 181 2.25 -11.69 -18.45
N PRO A 182 1.01 -11.53 -18.95
CA PRO A 182 0.28 -10.27 -18.89
C PRO A 182 -0.42 -10.09 -17.52
N ILE A 183 0.33 -10.17 -16.43
CA ILE A 183 -0.21 -10.08 -15.06
C ILE A 183 0.45 -8.95 -14.27
N GLY A 184 -0.38 -8.08 -13.67
CA GLY A 184 0.01 -7.20 -12.58
C GLY A 184 -0.10 -7.96 -11.27
N VAL A 185 0.82 -7.74 -10.34
CA VAL A 185 0.90 -8.53 -9.10
C VAL A 185 1.13 -7.61 -7.92
N ASN A 186 0.30 -7.77 -6.90
CA ASN A 186 0.49 -7.11 -5.63
C ASN A 186 0.13 -8.06 -4.47
N VAL A 187 1.14 -8.48 -3.73
CA VAL A 187 1.05 -9.46 -2.63
C VAL A 187 0.37 -8.79 -1.42
N LYS A 188 -0.38 -9.58 -0.65
CA LYS A 188 -1.08 -9.13 0.55
C LYS A 188 -0.89 -10.09 1.72
N SER A 189 -0.65 -9.54 2.90
CA SER A 189 -0.94 -10.23 4.16
C SER A 189 -2.31 -9.76 4.68
N THR A 190 -3.16 -10.67 5.15
CA THR A 190 -4.50 -10.35 5.69
C THR A 190 -4.81 -11.16 6.95
N SER A 191 -5.86 -10.78 7.68
CA SER A 191 -6.39 -11.59 8.78
C SER A 191 -7.37 -12.68 8.32
N ASP A 192 -7.92 -12.56 7.10
CA ASP A 192 -8.88 -13.51 6.53
C ASP A 192 -8.70 -13.54 5.00
N ALA A 193 -8.07 -14.61 4.50
CA ALA A 193 -7.81 -14.80 3.08
C ALA A 193 -8.95 -15.51 2.36
N SER A 194 -10.06 -15.82 3.04
CA SER A 194 -11.28 -16.30 2.39
C SER A 194 -11.81 -15.26 1.39
N HIS A 195 -12.68 -15.71 0.48
CA HIS A 195 -13.29 -14.83 -0.50
C HIS A 195 -13.97 -13.61 0.15
N ASN A 196 -14.76 -13.82 1.21
CA ASN A 196 -15.52 -12.75 1.86
C ASN A 196 -14.60 -11.80 2.64
N GLY A 197 -13.60 -12.33 3.33
CA GLY A 197 -12.59 -11.54 4.03
C GLY A 197 -11.82 -10.65 3.06
N PHE A 198 -11.31 -11.24 1.99
CA PHE A 198 -10.53 -10.49 1.00
C PHE A 198 -11.39 -9.50 0.20
N GLN A 199 -12.64 -9.85 -0.15
CA GLN A 199 -13.56 -8.93 -0.81
C GLN A 199 -13.83 -7.67 0.04
N SER A 200 -13.96 -7.85 1.36
CA SER A 200 -14.07 -6.74 2.30
C SER A 200 -12.82 -5.86 2.28
N ASP A 201 -11.63 -6.46 2.28
CA ASP A 201 -10.35 -5.76 2.18
C ASP A 201 -10.18 -4.99 0.85
N VAL A 202 -10.53 -5.60 -0.28
CA VAL A 202 -10.53 -4.96 -1.61
C VAL A 202 -11.33 -3.66 -1.59
N THR A 203 -12.52 -3.71 -0.98
CA THR A 203 -13.41 -2.55 -0.85
C THR A 203 -12.85 -1.51 0.12
N LYS A 204 -12.53 -1.94 1.35
CA LYS A 204 -12.06 -1.08 2.45
C LYS A 204 -10.78 -0.34 2.12
N PHE A 205 -9.81 -1.04 1.52
CA PHE A 205 -8.48 -0.50 1.18
C PHE A 205 -8.39 -0.01 -0.26
N ARG A 206 -9.49 -0.12 -1.02
CA ARG A 206 -9.64 0.40 -2.38
C ARG A 206 -8.59 -0.14 -3.32
N TYR A 207 -8.38 -1.46 -3.31
CA TYR A 207 -7.34 -2.08 -4.13
C TYR A 207 -7.54 -1.84 -5.63
N ALA A 208 -8.79 -1.71 -6.10
CA ALA A 208 -9.11 -1.27 -7.47
C ALA A 208 -8.40 0.01 -7.93
N GLN A 209 -8.34 1.05 -7.09
CA GLN A 209 -7.61 2.28 -7.45
C GLN A 209 -6.09 2.06 -7.52
N SER A 210 -5.53 1.22 -6.65
CA SER A 210 -4.11 0.87 -6.73
C SER A 210 -3.81 0.08 -7.99
N ALA A 211 -4.58 -0.99 -8.23
CA ALA A 211 -4.44 -1.83 -9.39
C ALA A 211 -4.56 -1.04 -10.70
N ALA A 212 -5.57 -0.16 -10.81
CA ALA A 212 -5.74 0.69 -11.97
C ALA A 212 -4.52 1.60 -12.23
N LEU A 213 -3.99 2.25 -11.18
CA LEU A 213 -2.81 3.12 -11.33
C LEU A 213 -1.57 2.32 -11.73
N GLU A 214 -1.38 1.14 -11.13
CA GLU A 214 -0.26 0.25 -11.44
C GLU A 214 -0.34 -0.30 -12.87
N MET A 215 -1.50 -0.80 -13.29
CA MET A 215 -1.71 -1.29 -14.66
C MET A 215 -1.55 -0.17 -15.69
N ASP A 216 -2.07 1.03 -15.43
CA ASP A 216 -1.92 2.17 -16.33
C ASP A 216 -0.44 2.58 -16.45
N GLY A 217 0.29 2.66 -15.33
CA GLY A 217 1.73 2.94 -15.34
C GLY A 217 2.53 1.89 -16.11
N LEU A 218 2.26 0.60 -15.85
CA LEU A 218 2.90 -0.53 -16.55
C LEU A 218 2.63 -0.51 -18.06
N ARG A 219 1.43 -0.10 -18.48
CA ARG A 219 1.04 0.04 -19.89
C ARG A 219 1.69 1.26 -20.54
N ILE A 220 1.62 2.42 -19.90
CA ILE A 220 2.17 3.69 -20.42
C ILE A 220 3.68 3.59 -20.57
N LEU A 221 4.36 2.96 -19.61
CA LEU A 221 5.81 2.83 -19.60
C LEU A 221 6.30 1.53 -20.25
N ALA A 222 5.46 0.82 -21.00
CA ALA A 222 5.78 -0.49 -21.54
C ALA A 222 7.10 -0.53 -22.34
N ASP A 223 7.38 0.50 -23.15
CA ASP A 223 8.61 0.56 -23.94
C ASP A 223 9.85 0.82 -23.06
N HIS A 224 9.72 1.66 -22.02
CA HIS A 224 10.78 1.87 -21.04
C HIS A 224 11.10 0.58 -20.28
N ILE A 225 10.06 -0.17 -19.90
CA ILE A 225 10.21 -1.45 -19.20
C ILE A 225 10.84 -2.49 -20.14
N LYS A 226 10.39 -2.59 -21.40
CA LYS A 226 10.95 -3.52 -22.39
C LYS A 226 12.41 -3.24 -22.73
N ALA A 227 12.84 -1.99 -22.67
CA ALA A 227 14.25 -1.63 -22.88
C ALA A 227 15.17 -2.29 -21.82
N LEU A 228 14.68 -2.45 -20.59
CA LEU A 228 15.42 -3.15 -19.51
C LEU A 228 15.10 -4.65 -19.46
N PHE A 229 13.84 -5.00 -19.73
CA PHE A 229 13.29 -6.34 -19.59
C PHE A 229 12.52 -6.75 -20.85
N PRO A 230 13.21 -7.25 -21.90
CA PRO A 230 12.58 -7.52 -23.21
C PRO A 230 11.41 -8.50 -23.20
N LYS A 231 11.32 -9.36 -22.16
CA LYS A 231 10.24 -10.32 -21.98
C LYS A 231 9.00 -9.72 -21.29
N PHE A 232 9.02 -8.45 -20.93
CA PHE A 232 7.86 -7.79 -20.30
C PHE A 232 6.66 -7.76 -21.24
N VAL A 233 5.50 -8.12 -20.69
CA VAL A 233 4.20 -8.03 -21.36
C VAL A 233 3.29 -7.15 -20.50
N PRO A 234 2.72 -6.08 -21.04
CA PRO A 234 1.78 -5.24 -20.29
C PRO A 234 0.63 -6.07 -19.70
N PRO A 235 0.21 -5.77 -18.46
CA PRO A 235 -0.78 -6.58 -17.77
C PRO A 235 -2.18 -6.41 -18.35
N THR A 236 -2.91 -7.52 -18.50
CA THR A 236 -4.35 -7.57 -18.78
C THR A 236 -5.15 -8.18 -17.63
N HIS A 237 -4.47 -8.78 -16.66
CA HIS A 237 -5.03 -9.31 -15.42
C HIS A 237 -4.29 -8.73 -14.23
N TYR A 238 -4.93 -8.70 -13.06
CA TYR A 238 -4.31 -8.23 -11.83
C TYR A 238 -4.58 -9.20 -10.68
N LEU A 239 -3.50 -9.73 -10.09
CA LEU A 239 -3.58 -10.77 -9.07
C LEU A 239 -3.06 -10.28 -7.73
N HIS A 240 -3.74 -10.74 -6.68
CA HIS A 240 -3.35 -10.59 -5.29
C HIS A 240 -3.03 -11.95 -4.67
N PRO A 241 -1.76 -12.42 -4.73
CA PRO A 241 -1.28 -13.47 -3.85
C PRO A 241 -1.45 -13.02 -2.41
N THR A 242 -2.29 -13.71 -1.65
CA THR A 242 -2.73 -13.30 -0.33
C THR A 242 -2.45 -14.40 0.67
N VAL A 243 -1.77 -14.07 1.77
CA VAL A 243 -1.46 -14.99 2.87
C VAL A 243 -2.11 -14.50 4.16
N GLU A 244 -2.65 -15.42 4.95
CA GLU A 244 -3.13 -15.09 6.29
C GLU A 244 -1.97 -14.86 7.25
N LYS A 245 -2.14 -13.88 8.13
CA LYS A 245 -1.23 -13.62 9.23
C LYS A 245 -1.35 -14.74 10.27
N PRO A 246 -0.25 -15.15 10.91
CA PRO A 246 -0.28 -16.03 12.06
C PRO A 246 -1.31 -15.61 13.11
N GLY A 247 -2.12 -16.57 13.55
CA GLY A 247 -3.01 -16.42 14.69
C GLY A 247 -2.27 -16.55 16.01
N LYS A 248 -2.96 -16.30 17.12
CA LYS A 248 -2.39 -16.36 18.48
C LYS A 248 -1.76 -17.72 18.82
N ASP A 249 -2.32 -18.80 18.29
CA ASP A 249 -1.90 -20.18 18.58
C ASP A 249 -1.05 -20.80 17.46
N TRP A 250 -0.59 -20.00 16.50
CA TRP A 250 0.26 -20.46 15.40
C TRP A 250 1.70 -20.71 15.86
N ALA A 251 2.32 -21.78 15.37
CA ALA A 251 3.72 -22.10 15.57
C ALA A 251 4.49 -22.28 14.24
N PRO A 252 5.82 -22.13 14.22
CA PRO A 252 6.63 -22.36 13.02
C PRO A 252 6.42 -23.77 12.45
N GLY A 253 6.06 -23.83 11.17
CA GLY A 253 5.74 -25.08 10.47
C GLY A 253 4.24 -25.35 10.34
N ASP A 254 3.39 -24.64 11.09
CA ASP A 254 1.95 -24.71 10.92
C ASP A 254 1.52 -24.09 9.58
N TYR A 255 0.44 -24.63 9.03
CA TYR A 255 -0.12 -24.16 7.76
C TYR A 255 -0.68 -22.73 7.90
N LEU A 256 -0.32 -21.87 6.95
CA LEU A 256 -0.97 -20.56 6.74
C LEU A 256 -1.73 -20.59 5.42
N PRO A 257 -3.04 -20.27 5.41
CA PRO A 257 -3.80 -20.18 4.18
C PRO A 257 -3.21 -19.17 3.19
N VAL A 258 -3.08 -19.61 1.94
CA VAL A 258 -2.71 -18.77 0.80
C VAL A 258 -3.81 -18.86 -0.24
N ALA A 259 -4.23 -17.71 -0.77
CA ALA A 259 -5.19 -17.59 -1.86
C ALA A 259 -4.65 -16.66 -2.94
N LEU A 260 -5.09 -16.84 -4.18
CA LEU A 260 -4.78 -15.93 -5.28
C LEU A 260 -6.09 -15.32 -5.75
N TRP A 261 -6.25 -14.02 -5.54
CA TRP A 261 -7.46 -13.31 -5.92
C TRP A 261 -7.20 -12.47 -7.16
N GLU A 262 -7.94 -12.74 -8.23
CA GLU A 262 -7.98 -11.86 -9.39
C GLU A 262 -8.94 -10.70 -9.14
N LEU A 263 -8.51 -9.48 -9.47
CA LEU A 263 -9.39 -8.33 -9.45
C LEU A 263 -10.09 -8.20 -10.80
N PRO A 264 -11.44 -8.24 -10.87
CA PRO A 264 -12.17 -8.14 -12.13
C PRO A 264 -11.86 -6.84 -12.88
N GLN A 265 -11.83 -6.92 -14.21
CA GLN A 265 -11.57 -5.74 -15.05
C GLN A 265 -12.57 -4.61 -14.81
N GLU A 266 -13.85 -4.94 -14.56
CA GLU A 266 -14.89 -3.96 -14.25
C GLU A 266 -14.53 -3.13 -13.00
N ASP A 267 -14.03 -3.77 -11.95
CA ASP A 267 -13.60 -3.09 -10.72
C ASP A 267 -12.39 -2.19 -10.97
N ILE A 268 -11.45 -2.64 -11.81
CA ILE A 268 -10.31 -1.84 -12.24
C ILE A 268 -10.77 -0.57 -12.98
N GLU A 269 -11.79 -0.64 -13.83
CA GLU A 269 -12.36 0.54 -14.49
C GLU A 269 -12.97 1.54 -13.49
N TYR A 270 -13.68 1.07 -12.46
CA TYR A 270 -14.14 1.94 -11.37
C TYR A 270 -12.94 2.59 -10.64
N GLY A 271 -11.88 1.83 -10.38
CA GLY A 271 -10.63 2.33 -9.82
C GLY A 271 -9.99 3.42 -10.69
N ARG A 272 -9.97 3.23 -12.01
CA ARG A 272 -9.45 4.19 -12.99
C ARG A 272 -10.27 5.47 -13.03
N ALA A 273 -11.60 5.36 -13.01
CA ALA A 273 -12.49 6.53 -12.99
C ALA A 273 -12.30 7.38 -11.72
N LEU A 274 -12.13 6.72 -10.57
CA LEU A 274 -11.83 7.40 -9.30
C LEU A 274 -10.45 8.05 -9.33
N ASN A 275 -9.42 7.37 -9.85
CA ASN A 275 -8.09 7.94 -10.04
C ASN A 275 -8.13 9.18 -10.93
N ARG A 276 -8.84 9.13 -12.06
CA ARG A 276 -8.96 10.29 -12.97
C ARG A 276 -9.54 11.51 -12.27
N ARG A 277 -10.60 11.33 -11.47
CA ARG A 277 -11.18 12.39 -10.63
C ARG A 277 -10.17 12.91 -9.60
N ALA A 278 -9.44 12.01 -8.94
CA ALA A 278 -8.47 12.36 -7.91
C ALA A 278 -7.27 13.14 -8.49
N ILE A 279 -6.78 12.77 -9.67
CA ILE A 279 -5.66 13.45 -10.33
C ILE A 279 -6.06 14.87 -10.74
N ARG A 280 -7.27 15.07 -11.30
CA ARG A 280 -7.81 16.41 -11.59
C ARG A 280 -7.92 17.25 -10.33
N LEU A 281 -8.52 16.70 -9.27
CA LEU A 281 -8.66 17.39 -7.99
C LEU A 281 -7.29 17.75 -7.38
N PHE A 282 -6.28 16.88 -7.52
CA PHE A 282 -4.92 17.18 -7.09
C PHE A 282 -4.33 18.36 -7.86
N ALA A 283 -4.46 18.37 -9.19
CA ALA A 283 -4.01 19.46 -10.04
C ALA A 283 -4.72 20.80 -9.72
N ASP A 284 -6.03 20.76 -9.48
CA ASP A 284 -6.82 21.91 -9.06
C ASP A 284 -6.30 22.45 -7.71
N CYS A 285 -6.07 21.57 -6.73
CA CYS A 285 -5.54 21.98 -5.42
C CYS A 285 -4.14 22.59 -5.52
N LEU A 286 -3.28 22.03 -6.38
CA LEU A 286 -1.94 22.57 -6.63
C LEU A 286 -2.00 23.95 -7.27
N SER A 287 -2.79 24.12 -8.33
CA SER A 287 -2.90 25.39 -9.06
C SER A 287 -3.53 26.50 -8.22
N ALA A 288 -4.49 26.17 -7.36
CA ALA A 288 -5.16 27.11 -6.48
C ALA A 288 -4.44 27.37 -5.15
N ASP A 289 -3.36 26.62 -4.86
CA ASP A 289 -2.73 26.55 -3.54
C ASP A 289 -3.74 26.40 -2.39
N ARG A 290 -4.76 25.55 -2.61
CA ARG A 290 -5.87 25.37 -1.67
C ARG A 290 -6.22 23.91 -1.52
N TRP A 291 -6.24 23.46 -0.26
CA TRP A 291 -6.52 22.07 0.12
C TRP A 291 -7.77 22.00 1.00
N PRO A 292 -8.97 21.99 0.40
CA PRO A 292 -10.22 22.06 1.16
C PRO A 292 -10.45 20.83 2.05
N GLY A 293 -11.12 21.06 3.17
CA GLY A 293 -11.54 20.03 4.12
C GLY A 293 -12.85 19.38 3.70
N TYR A 294 -13.86 19.47 4.56
CA TYR A 294 -15.24 19.10 4.24
C TYR A 294 -15.97 20.34 3.70
N ALA A 295 -17.03 20.79 4.35
CA ALA A 295 -17.70 22.03 3.99
C ALA A 295 -17.11 23.21 4.75
N ASP A 296 -16.95 24.35 4.06
CA ASP A 296 -16.57 25.62 4.69
C ASP A 296 -17.79 26.32 5.34
N GLU A 297 -19.01 25.95 4.93
CA GLU A 297 -20.27 26.48 5.46
C GLU A 297 -21.06 25.38 6.20
N PRO A 298 -21.93 25.73 7.16
CA PRO A 298 -22.81 24.78 7.83
C PRO A 298 -23.65 23.98 6.82
N GLN A 299 -23.55 22.65 6.88
CA GLN A 299 -24.37 21.74 6.09
C GLN A 299 -25.30 20.96 7.02
N PRO A 300 -26.57 20.72 6.64
CA PRO A 300 -27.44 19.82 7.38
C PRO A 300 -26.78 18.44 7.53
N CYS A 301 -26.66 17.98 8.77
CA CYS A 301 -26.23 16.64 9.10
C CYS A 301 -27.27 16.02 10.03
N GLY A 302 -27.73 14.81 9.71
CA GLY A 302 -28.81 14.16 10.43
C GLY A 302 -28.56 12.66 10.59
N ILE A 303 -29.53 12.01 11.23
CA ILE A 303 -29.52 10.57 11.46
C ILE A 303 -29.37 9.84 10.12
N SER A 304 -28.46 8.87 10.05
CA SER A 304 -28.24 8.06 8.85
C SER A 304 -29.53 7.35 8.43
N GLY A 305 -29.70 7.09 7.13
CA GLY A 305 -30.90 6.39 6.63
C GLY A 305 -31.10 5.01 7.26
N TRP A 306 -30.01 4.29 7.57
CA TRP A 306 -30.07 3.02 8.28
C TRP A 306 -30.57 3.19 9.73
N ALA A 307 -30.04 4.17 10.46
CA ALA A 307 -30.48 4.42 11.84
C ALA A 307 -31.93 4.92 11.89
N LYS A 308 -32.37 5.73 10.92
CA LYS A 308 -33.78 6.14 10.80
C LYS A 308 -34.72 4.92 10.68
N LYS A 309 -34.39 3.98 9.79
CA LYS A 309 -35.17 2.74 9.64
C LYS A 309 -35.22 1.91 10.92
N GLN A 310 -34.12 1.83 11.68
CA GLN A 310 -34.10 1.12 12.97
C GLN A 310 -34.97 1.80 14.02
N ILE A 311 -34.96 3.13 14.07
CA ILE A 311 -35.81 3.92 14.99
C ILE A 311 -37.29 3.76 14.61
N GLU A 312 -37.61 3.87 13.31
CA GLU A 312 -38.97 3.68 12.79
C GLU A 312 -39.51 2.29 13.16
N HIS A 313 -38.70 1.24 12.96
CA HIS A 313 -39.06 -0.11 13.32
C HIS A 313 -39.28 -0.30 14.84
N ALA A 314 -38.47 0.34 15.69
CA ALA A 314 -38.66 0.30 17.13
C ALA A 314 -40.01 0.92 17.55
N PHE A 315 -40.40 2.05 16.95
CA PHE A 315 -41.70 2.65 17.21
C PHE A 315 -42.88 1.80 16.72
N GLU A 316 -42.74 1.11 15.59
CA GLU A 316 -43.77 0.18 15.10
C GLU A 316 -43.98 -0.97 16.10
N MET A 317 -42.90 -1.49 16.69
CA MET A 317 -42.94 -2.59 17.66
C MET A 317 -43.50 -2.19 19.03
N GLU A 318 -43.33 -0.93 19.46
CA GLU A 318 -43.92 -0.43 20.72
C GLU A 318 -45.42 -0.14 20.61
N ASN A 319 -45.92 0.11 19.39
CA ASN A 319 -47.33 0.40 19.11
C ASN A 319 -48.15 -0.83 18.69
N ALA A 320 -47.55 -2.03 18.70
CA ALA A 320 -48.17 -3.31 18.36
C ALA A 320 -48.52 -4.13 19.61
#